data_AF-A0AAW1I8J9-F1
#
_entry.id   AF-A0AAW1I8J9-F1
#
_cell.length_a   1.000
_cell.length_b   1.000
_cell.length_c   1.000
_cell.angle_alpha   90.00
_cell.angle_beta   90.00
_cell.angle_gamma   90.00
#
_symmetry.space_group_name_H-M   'P 1'
#
loop_
_entity.id
_entity.type
_entity.pdbx_description
1 polymer ?
#
loop_
_entity_poly.entity_id
_entity_poly.type
_entity_poly.pdbx_seq_one_letter_code
_entity_poly.pdbx_strand_id
1 'polypeptide(L)'
;MDADQDNEKDTRTENLKEKQQQKQRQAYKDRNAITTVGRLKTDNDIKSNKLGKAQNVKKTDIWKLGVWNVRSLKGKEDEIVYEFEKAGLDILIIPETKKKGEGEIQLLNEHVLIHSGVPKTERAADGIACVIHEKLAGSIISWKGWSEKILAVELTIDEEKITILAIYGPNEDESKEIKDKFWNDLTLITD
;
A
#
# COMPACT_ATOMS: atom_id res chain seq x y z
N MET A 1 2.87 60.17 0.93
CA MET A 1 4.08 59.44 0.51
C MET A 1 3.83 58.02 0.98
N ASP A 2 2.92 57.28 0.34
CA ASP A 2 2.36 56.08 0.99
C ASP A 2 1.95 55.02 -0.04
N ALA A 3 2.88 54.64 -0.93
CA ALA A 3 2.66 53.57 -1.92
C ALA A 3 3.64 52.39 -1.81
N ASP A 4 4.65 52.46 -0.92
CA ASP A 4 5.73 51.47 -0.87
C ASP A 4 5.55 50.37 0.20
N GLN A 5 4.55 50.46 1.09
CA GLN A 5 4.36 49.47 2.17
C GLN A 5 3.45 48.29 1.82
N ASP A 6 2.64 48.39 0.77
CA ASP A 6 1.71 47.31 0.37
C ASP A 6 2.38 46.27 -0.53
N ASN A 7 3.36 46.68 -1.36
CA ASN A 7 4.06 45.78 -2.27
C ASN A 7 5.04 44.81 -1.55
N GLU A 8 5.55 45.22 -0.38
CA GLU A 8 6.47 44.40 0.43
C GLU A 8 5.73 43.34 1.28
N LYS A 9 4.45 43.59 1.63
CA LYS A 9 3.62 42.61 2.35
C LYS A 9 3.12 41.49 1.44
N ASP A 10 2.77 41.79 0.20
CA ASP A 10 2.36 40.78 -0.79
C ASP A 10 3.52 39.85 -1.15
N THR A 11 4.70 40.38 -1.42
CA THR A 11 5.90 39.58 -1.71
C THR A 11 6.32 38.69 -0.53
N ARG A 12 6.20 39.14 0.72
CA ARG A 12 6.47 38.29 1.90
C ARG A 12 5.45 37.16 2.04
N THR A 13 4.18 37.43 1.72
CA THR A 13 3.09 36.45 1.83
C THR A 13 3.17 35.38 0.74
N GLU A 14 3.56 35.74 -0.47
CA GLU A 14 3.80 34.78 -1.56
C GLU A 14 5.01 33.88 -1.28
N ASN A 15 6.12 34.45 -0.80
CA ASN A 15 7.31 33.68 -0.40
C ASN A 15 7.01 32.66 0.72
N LEU A 16 6.09 32.99 1.65
CA LEU A 16 5.64 32.08 2.70
C LEU A 16 4.79 30.93 2.14
N LYS A 17 3.90 31.22 1.17
CA LYS A 17 3.08 30.21 0.49
C LYS A 17 3.95 29.25 -0.34
N GLU A 18 4.93 29.76 -1.06
CA GLU A 18 5.88 28.91 -1.82
C GLU A 18 6.70 28.01 -0.90
N LYS A 19 7.22 28.53 0.22
CA LYS A 19 7.94 27.72 1.21
C LYS A 19 7.06 26.63 1.82
N GLN A 20 5.79 26.92 2.12
CA GLN A 20 4.85 25.91 2.59
C GLN A 20 4.57 24.85 1.52
N GLN A 21 4.40 25.27 0.26
CA GLN A 21 4.16 24.36 -0.85
C GLN A 21 5.39 23.47 -1.14
N GLN A 22 6.61 24.02 -1.04
CA GLN A 22 7.85 23.24 -1.16
C GLN A 22 8.01 22.24 -0.01
N LYS A 23 7.69 22.63 1.24
CA LYS A 23 7.68 21.70 2.37
C LYS A 23 6.66 20.57 2.19
N GLN A 24 5.47 20.88 1.67
CA GLN A 24 4.45 19.86 1.36
C GLN A 24 4.90 18.92 0.23
N ARG A 25 5.55 19.45 -0.81
CA ARG A 25 6.14 18.65 -1.91
C ARG A 25 7.27 17.76 -1.42
N GLN A 26 8.13 18.26 -0.53
CA GLN A 26 9.21 17.48 0.06
C GLN A 26 8.65 16.38 0.96
N ALA A 27 7.71 16.71 1.86
CA ALA A 27 7.02 15.72 2.69
C ALA A 27 6.21 14.69 1.88
N TYR A 28 5.79 15.00 0.66
CA TYR A 28 5.18 14.04 -0.26
C TYR A 28 6.22 13.10 -0.88
N LYS A 29 7.38 13.62 -1.29
CA LYS A 29 8.51 12.81 -1.77
C LYS A 29 9.06 11.88 -0.68
N ASP A 30 9.13 12.37 0.56
CA ASP A 30 9.64 11.60 1.70
C ASP A 30 8.63 10.51 2.13
N ARG A 31 7.31 10.77 2.02
CA ARG A 31 6.25 9.78 2.29
C ARG A 31 6.09 8.73 1.20
N ASN A 32 6.37 9.09 -0.05
CA ASN A 32 6.35 8.18 -1.20
C ASN A 32 7.73 7.61 -1.53
N ALA A 33 8.71 7.80 -0.66
CA ALA A 33 9.94 7.04 -0.72
C ALA A 33 9.55 5.56 -0.56
N ILE A 34 9.75 4.79 -1.64
CA ILE A 34 9.58 3.34 -1.63
C ILE A 34 10.52 2.81 -0.54
N THR A 35 9.95 2.49 0.61
CA THR A 35 10.71 1.86 1.68
C THR A 35 10.78 0.39 1.31
N THR A 36 11.95 -0.06 0.85
CA THR A 36 12.25 -1.49 0.72
C THR A 36 12.14 -2.11 2.11
N VAL A 37 10.99 -2.70 2.44
CA VAL A 37 10.81 -3.44 3.69
C VAL A 37 11.61 -4.74 3.56
N GLY A 38 12.42 -5.00 4.59
CA GLY A 38 13.57 -5.89 4.55
C GLY A 38 13.30 -7.36 4.21
N ARG A 39 14.35 -7.96 3.65
CA ARG A 39 14.55 -9.39 3.37
C ARG A 39 14.24 -10.27 4.59
N LEU A 40 13.31 -11.21 4.45
CA LEU A 40 13.28 -12.41 5.29
C LEU A 40 14.39 -13.35 4.81
N LYS A 41 15.28 -13.75 5.73
CA LYS A 41 16.32 -14.75 5.45
C LYS A 41 15.71 -16.12 5.64
N THR A 42 15.85 -16.99 4.64
CA THR A 42 15.45 -18.40 4.74
C THR A 42 16.56 -19.21 5.42
N ASP A 43 16.24 -20.40 5.94
CA ASP A 43 17.24 -21.28 6.59
C ASP A 43 18.41 -21.68 5.66
N ASN A 44 18.20 -21.60 4.34
CA ASN A 44 19.25 -21.80 3.34
C ASN A 44 20.27 -20.63 3.30
N ASP A 45 19.85 -19.41 3.61
CA ASP A 45 20.75 -18.25 3.71
C ASP A 45 21.75 -18.37 4.86
N ILE A 46 21.39 -19.10 5.93
CA ILE A 46 22.24 -19.29 7.12
C ILE A 46 23.31 -20.36 6.86
N LYS A 47 22.97 -21.40 6.07
CA LYS A 47 23.85 -22.55 5.82
C LYS A 47 24.92 -22.29 4.75
N SER A 48 24.69 -21.36 3.83
CA SER A 48 25.60 -21.10 2.69
C SER A 48 26.89 -20.35 3.08
N ASN A 49 26.96 -19.75 4.27
CA ASN A 49 28.09 -18.91 4.68
C ASN A 49 29.30 -19.66 5.27
N LYS A 50 29.33 -21.01 5.24
CA LYS A 50 30.43 -21.79 5.85
C LYS A 50 31.31 -22.63 4.92
N LEU A 51 31.03 -22.79 3.63
CA LEU A 51 31.95 -23.52 2.73
C LEU A 51 31.97 -22.91 1.33
N GLY A 52 33.12 -22.33 0.98
CA GLY A 52 33.39 -21.83 -0.37
C GLY A 52 33.33 -22.93 -1.41
N LYS A 53 32.29 -22.92 -2.24
CA LYS A 53 32.26 -23.37 -3.63
C LYS A 53 31.27 -22.47 -4.37
N ALA A 54 31.61 -22.04 -5.59
CA ALA A 54 30.68 -21.33 -6.46
C ALA A 54 29.50 -22.26 -6.78
N GLN A 55 28.44 -22.15 -6.00
CA GLN A 55 27.17 -22.80 -6.25
C GLN A 55 26.39 -21.91 -7.20
N ASN A 56 25.68 -22.50 -8.17
CA ASN A 56 24.63 -21.81 -8.92
C ASN A 56 23.63 -21.26 -7.89
N VAL A 57 23.78 -19.99 -7.52
CA VAL A 57 22.88 -19.33 -6.58
C VAL A 57 21.52 -19.34 -7.25
N LYS A 58 20.56 -20.10 -6.71
CA LYS A 58 19.16 -20.01 -7.12
C LYS A 58 18.82 -18.52 -7.13
N LYS A 59 18.37 -18.00 -8.28
CA LYS A 59 17.98 -16.61 -8.40
C LYS A 59 16.87 -16.38 -7.38
N THR A 60 17.15 -15.60 -6.35
CA THR A 60 16.15 -15.27 -5.32
C THR A 60 15.15 -14.34 -5.96
N ASP A 61 13.89 -14.75 -6.03
CA ASP A 61 12.82 -13.89 -6.51
C ASP A 61 12.59 -12.80 -5.46
N ILE A 62 13.02 -11.58 -5.78
CA ILE A 62 12.82 -10.40 -4.92
C ILE A 62 11.50 -9.78 -5.33
N TRP A 63 10.55 -9.74 -4.39
CA TRP A 63 9.27 -9.08 -4.62
C TRP A 63 9.38 -7.56 -4.46
N LYS A 64 8.78 -6.85 -5.40
CA LYS A 64 8.62 -5.40 -5.37
C LYS A 64 7.22 -5.06 -4.88
N LEU A 65 7.18 -4.43 -3.71
CA LEU A 65 5.94 -4.00 -3.07
C LEU A 65 5.76 -2.50 -3.23
N GLY A 66 4.53 -2.06 -3.49
CA GLY A 66 4.15 -0.66 -3.53
C GLY A 66 2.95 -0.36 -2.64
N VAL A 67 2.82 0.90 -2.24
CA VAL A 67 1.60 1.43 -1.63
C VAL A 67 1.23 2.71 -2.37
N TRP A 68 -0.01 2.82 -2.84
CA TRP A 68 -0.48 4.01 -3.55
C TRP A 68 -1.89 4.41 -3.12
N ASN A 69 -2.00 5.51 -2.38
CA ASN A 69 -3.29 6.13 -2.09
C ASN A 69 -3.79 6.90 -3.33
N VAL A 70 -4.87 6.40 -3.92
CA VAL A 70 -5.51 6.98 -5.13
C VAL A 70 -6.78 7.79 -4.81
N ARG A 71 -7.14 7.96 -3.53
CA ARG A 71 -8.35 8.60 -2.96
C ARG A 71 -9.71 7.99 -3.35
N SER A 72 -9.76 7.29 -4.48
CA SER A 72 -10.87 6.47 -4.96
C SER A 72 -10.41 5.64 -6.16
N LEU A 73 -10.79 4.37 -6.15
CA LEU A 73 -10.48 3.37 -7.17
C LEU A 73 -11.46 3.39 -8.36
N LYS A 74 -12.67 3.94 -8.17
CA LYS A 74 -13.76 3.82 -9.14
C LYS A 74 -13.38 4.42 -10.51
N GLY A 75 -13.33 3.58 -11.53
CA GLY A 75 -13.04 3.99 -12.91
C GLY A 75 -11.59 4.37 -13.14
N LYS A 76 -10.67 3.85 -12.32
CA LYS A 76 -9.22 4.04 -12.45
C LYS A 76 -8.44 2.74 -12.51
N GLU A 77 -9.15 1.62 -12.63
CA GLU A 77 -8.59 0.29 -12.60
C GLU A 77 -7.51 0.12 -13.68
N ASP A 78 -7.75 0.62 -14.89
CA ASP A 78 -6.84 0.52 -16.02
C ASP A 78 -5.57 1.38 -15.82
N GLU A 79 -5.71 2.61 -15.33
CA GLU A 79 -4.55 3.47 -15.01
C GLU A 79 -3.69 2.87 -13.88
N ILE A 80 -4.32 2.20 -12.93
CA ILE A 80 -3.61 1.52 -11.85
C ILE A 80 -2.82 0.34 -12.39
N VAL A 81 -3.40 -0.47 -13.27
CA VAL A 81 -2.66 -1.56 -13.94
C VAL A 81 -1.47 -0.99 -14.71
N TYR A 82 -1.68 0.09 -15.48
CA TYR A 82 -0.61 0.71 -16.24
C TYR A 82 0.58 1.18 -15.36
N GLU A 83 0.31 1.92 -14.28
CA GLU A 83 1.38 2.38 -13.38
C GLU A 83 1.99 1.23 -12.54
N PHE A 84 1.19 0.21 -12.19
CA PHE A 84 1.65 -1.00 -11.51
C PHE A 84 2.70 -1.75 -12.34
N GLU A 85 2.42 -1.98 -13.63
CA GLU A 85 3.33 -2.63 -14.57
C GLU A 85 4.54 -1.76 -14.87
N LYS A 86 4.34 -0.46 -15.10
CA LYS A 86 5.41 0.50 -15.38
C LYS A 86 6.41 0.61 -14.22
N ALA A 87 5.93 0.54 -12.97
CA ALA A 87 6.78 0.46 -11.79
C ALA A 87 7.41 -0.94 -11.61
N GLY A 88 6.93 -1.94 -12.34
CA GLY A 88 7.36 -3.33 -12.26
C GLY A 88 7.10 -3.92 -10.88
N LEU A 89 5.95 -3.60 -10.29
CA LEU A 89 5.55 -4.08 -8.97
C LEU A 89 4.98 -5.50 -9.06
N ASP A 90 5.12 -6.23 -7.97
CA ASP A 90 4.56 -7.57 -7.82
C ASP A 90 3.27 -7.54 -7.00
N ILE A 91 3.24 -6.64 -6.01
CA ILE A 91 2.09 -6.41 -5.14
C ILE A 91 1.97 -4.90 -4.92
N LEU A 92 0.74 -4.38 -4.97
CA LEU A 92 0.43 -2.98 -4.71
C LEU A 92 -0.76 -2.85 -3.75
N ILE A 93 -0.55 -2.18 -2.63
CA ILE A 93 -1.60 -1.88 -1.65
C ILE A 93 -2.19 -0.50 -1.95
N ILE A 94 -3.51 -0.40 -1.97
CA ILE A 94 -4.26 0.81 -2.33
C ILE A 94 -5.23 1.13 -1.18
N PRO A 95 -4.89 2.07 -0.29
CA PRO A 95 -5.83 2.56 0.71
C PRO A 95 -6.80 3.60 0.10
N GLU A 96 -7.89 3.89 0.83
CA GLU A 96 -8.96 4.82 0.45
C GLU A 96 -9.61 4.53 -0.91
N THR A 97 -9.92 3.25 -1.19
CA THR A 97 -10.50 2.85 -2.48
C THR A 97 -11.91 3.39 -2.69
N LYS A 98 -12.67 3.63 -1.61
CA LYS A 98 -14.11 3.93 -1.60
C LYS A 98 -14.94 2.88 -2.33
N LYS A 99 -14.38 1.67 -2.47
CA LYS A 99 -15.08 0.52 -3.04
C LYS A 99 -15.84 -0.17 -1.92
N LYS A 100 -17.12 -0.44 -2.16
CA LYS A 100 -17.99 -1.06 -1.17
C LYS A 100 -17.89 -2.58 -1.21
N GLY A 101 -18.13 -3.19 -0.05
CA GLY A 101 -18.06 -4.61 0.15
C GLY A 101 -16.66 -5.15 -0.04
N GLU A 102 -16.59 -6.47 -0.07
CA GLU A 102 -15.38 -7.22 -0.26
C GLU A 102 -15.50 -8.12 -1.49
N GLY A 103 -14.37 -8.49 -2.06
CA GLY A 103 -14.35 -9.32 -3.24
C GLY A 103 -13.00 -9.36 -3.93
N GLU A 104 -12.96 -10.24 -4.92
CA GLU A 104 -11.86 -10.42 -5.84
C GLU A 104 -12.31 -10.03 -7.24
N ILE A 105 -11.45 -9.32 -7.96
CA ILE A 105 -11.71 -8.83 -9.31
C ILE A 105 -10.48 -9.13 -10.16
N GLN A 106 -10.70 -9.78 -11.28
CA GLN A 106 -9.70 -9.92 -12.34
C GLN A 106 -9.55 -8.57 -13.05
N LEU A 107 -8.34 -8.03 -13.05
CA LEU A 107 -7.95 -6.82 -13.75
C LEU A 107 -7.43 -7.16 -15.16
N LEU A 108 -7.06 -6.12 -15.91
CA LEU A 108 -6.32 -6.29 -17.16
C LEU A 108 -5.02 -7.06 -16.93
N ASN A 109 -4.58 -7.79 -17.96
CA ASN A 109 -3.36 -8.61 -17.95
C ASN A 109 -3.34 -9.65 -16.81
N GLU A 110 -4.51 -10.23 -16.51
CA GLU A 110 -4.67 -11.35 -15.56
C GLU A 110 -4.18 -11.03 -14.14
N HIS A 111 -4.01 -9.76 -13.82
CA HIS A 111 -3.73 -9.32 -12.45
C HIS A 111 -4.97 -9.48 -11.58
N VAL A 112 -4.78 -9.65 -10.28
CA VAL A 112 -5.88 -9.85 -9.33
C VAL A 112 -5.95 -8.66 -8.39
N LEU A 113 -7.13 -8.07 -8.25
CA LEU A 113 -7.45 -7.07 -7.24
C LEU A 113 -8.36 -7.68 -6.18
N ILE A 114 -7.85 -7.77 -4.96
CA ILE A 114 -8.63 -8.14 -3.78
C ILE A 114 -8.96 -6.86 -3.03
N HIS A 115 -10.22 -6.68 -2.63
CA HIS A 115 -10.64 -5.49 -1.90
C HIS A 115 -11.48 -5.81 -0.68
N SER A 116 -11.42 -4.93 0.31
CA SER A 116 -12.34 -4.85 1.43
C SER A 116 -12.72 -3.40 1.67
N GLY A 117 -13.98 -3.17 2.04
CA GLY A 117 -14.52 -1.83 2.23
C GLY A 117 -15.85 -1.88 2.95
N VAL A 118 -16.42 -0.71 3.19
CA VAL A 118 -17.66 -0.57 3.95
C VAL A 118 -18.81 -1.39 3.35
N PRO A 119 -19.80 -1.82 4.17
CA PRO A 119 -20.96 -2.57 3.70
C PRO A 119 -21.67 -1.87 2.53
N LYS A 120 -22.25 -2.67 1.62
CA LYS A 120 -22.94 -2.14 0.42
C LYS A 120 -24.09 -1.18 0.77
N THR A 121 -24.70 -1.36 1.94
CA THR A 121 -25.78 -0.56 2.53
C THR A 121 -25.33 0.82 3.01
N GLU A 122 -24.05 1.02 3.28
CA GLU A 122 -23.51 2.26 3.83
C GLU A 122 -23.02 3.20 2.72
N ARG A 123 -22.82 4.48 3.04
CA ARG A 123 -22.23 5.43 2.10
C ARG A 123 -20.79 5.00 1.79
N ALA A 124 -20.38 5.08 0.53
CA ALA A 124 -19.01 4.76 0.15
C ALA A 124 -18.03 5.69 0.90
N ALA A 125 -17.26 5.09 1.78
CA ALA A 125 -16.22 5.67 2.60
C ALA A 125 -15.13 4.61 2.74
N ASP A 126 -13.91 5.05 3.05
CA ASP A 126 -12.82 4.12 3.39
C ASP A 126 -12.57 3.04 2.32
N GLY A 127 -11.92 1.94 2.68
CA GLY A 127 -11.68 0.79 1.82
C GLY A 127 -10.21 0.63 1.46
N ILE A 128 -9.81 -0.62 1.37
CA ILE A 128 -8.46 -1.04 1.02
C ILE A 128 -8.51 -2.07 -0.11
N ALA A 129 -7.50 -2.06 -0.97
CA ALA A 129 -7.30 -3.11 -1.97
C ALA A 129 -5.84 -3.53 -2.04
N CYS A 130 -5.63 -4.74 -2.55
CA CYS A 130 -4.34 -5.32 -2.86
C CYS A 130 -4.38 -5.80 -4.31
N VAL A 131 -3.52 -5.24 -5.16
CA VAL A 131 -3.28 -5.72 -6.53
C VAL A 131 -2.11 -6.70 -6.48
N ILE A 132 -2.29 -7.85 -7.11
CA ILE A 132 -1.34 -8.94 -7.18
C ILE A 132 -1.06 -9.24 -8.65
N HIS A 133 0.22 -9.24 -9.01
CA HIS A 133 0.66 -9.51 -10.38
C HIS A 133 0.25 -10.93 -10.81
N GLU A 134 -0.08 -11.11 -12.09
CA GLU A 134 -0.51 -12.42 -12.66
C GLU A 134 0.40 -13.60 -12.27
N LYS A 135 1.72 -13.41 -12.27
CA LYS A 135 2.71 -14.41 -11.87
C LYS A 135 2.55 -14.93 -10.43
N LEU A 136 1.92 -14.16 -9.54
CA LEU A 136 1.63 -14.54 -8.14
C LEU A 136 0.15 -14.90 -7.94
N ALA A 137 -0.73 -14.62 -8.91
CA ALA A 137 -2.16 -14.84 -8.78
C ALA A 137 -2.50 -16.32 -8.51
N GLY A 138 -1.82 -17.24 -9.19
CA GLY A 138 -1.99 -18.69 -8.97
C GLY A 138 -1.51 -19.20 -7.60
N SER A 139 -0.79 -18.37 -6.85
CA SER A 139 -0.32 -18.70 -5.49
C SER A 139 -1.29 -18.25 -4.40
N ILE A 140 -2.37 -17.54 -4.73
CA ILE A 140 -3.37 -17.10 -3.76
C ILE A 140 -4.13 -18.31 -3.21
N ILE A 141 -4.08 -18.51 -1.90
CA ILE A 141 -4.82 -19.56 -1.19
C ILE A 141 -6.17 -19.04 -0.73
N SER A 142 -6.15 -17.87 -0.08
CA SER A 142 -7.32 -17.28 0.55
C SER A 142 -7.07 -15.79 0.82
N TRP A 143 -8.13 -15.06 1.13
CA TRP A 143 -8.04 -13.70 1.63
C TRP A 143 -9.19 -13.42 2.61
N LYS A 144 -8.99 -12.44 3.49
CA LYS A 144 -10.00 -12.01 4.46
C LYS A 144 -9.94 -10.49 4.68
N GLY A 145 -11.06 -9.83 4.41
CA GLY A 145 -11.31 -8.46 4.87
C GLY A 145 -11.69 -8.48 6.35
N TRP A 146 -10.84 -7.93 7.21
CA TRP A 146 -11.16 -7.79 8.64
C TRP A 146 -11.95 -6.52 8.92
N SER A 147 -11.67 -5.48 8.15
CA SER A 147 -12.40 -4.22 8.11
C SER A 147 -12.14 -3.53 6.78
N GLU A 148 -12.80 -2.39 6.57
CA GLU A 148 -12.51 -1.47 5.48
C GLU A 148 -11.06 -0.96 5.49
N LYS A 149 -10.32 -1.13 6.60
CA LYS A 149 -8.92 -0.71 6.76
C LYS A 149 -7.89 -1.85 6.83
N ILE A 150 -8.32 -3.10 6.97
CA ILE A 150 -7.43 -4.26 7.16
C ILE A 150 -7.85 -5.40 6.23
N LEU A 151 -6.92 -5.81 5.36
CA LEU A 151 -7.08 -6.93 4.43
C LEU A 151 -5.87 -7.86 4.55
N ALA A 152 -6.14 -9.15 4.79
CA ALA A 152 -5.13 -10.20 4.77
C ALA A 152 -5.25 -11.02 3.47
N VAL A 153 -4.14 -11.25 2.78
CA VAL A 153 -4.07 -12.15 1.62
C VAL A 153 -3.03 -13.22 1.90
N GLU A 154 -3.41 -14.48 1.76
CA GLU A 154 -2.54 -15.63 1.97
C GLU A 154 -2.08 -16.22 0.65
N LEU A 155 -0.76 -16.38 0.51
CA LEU A 155 -0.09 -16.98 -0.65
C LEU A 155 0.67 -18.24 -0.24
N THR A 156 0.77 -19.23 -1.13
CA THR A 156 1.74 -20.34 -1.01
C THR A 156 2.79 -20.23 -2.11
N ILE A 157 4.06 -20.16 -1.72
CA ILE A 157 5.21 -20.08 -2.63
C ILE A 157 6.22 -21.12 -2.19
N ASP A 158 6.63 -22.02 -3.09
CA ASP A 158 7.60 -23.09 -2.78
C ASP A 158 7.27 -23.87 -1.48
N GLU A 159 5.98 -24.16 -1.25
CA GLU A 159 5.45 -24.83 -0.04
C GLU A 159 5.48 -23.98 1.24
N GLU A 160 5.99 -22.75 1.18
CA GLU A 160 5.95 -21.78 2.28
C GLU A 160 4.70 -20.90 2.19
N LYS A 161 4.01 -20.73 3.33
CA LYS A 161 2.86 -19.83 3.44
C LYS A 161 3.34 -18.42 3.76
N ILE A 162 2.93 -17.45 2.94
CA ILE A 162 3.20 -16.03 3.10
C ILE A 162 1.88 -15.29 3.26
N THR A 163 1.75 -14.47 4.29
CA THR A 163 0.57 -13.60 4.48
C THR A 163 0.96 -12.15 4.23
N ILE A 164 0.28 -11.51 3.28
CA ILE A 164 0.35 -10.07 3.04
C ILE A 164 -0.73 -9.40 3.87
N LEU A 165 -0.33 -8.53 4.79
CA LEU A 165 -1.24 -7.67 5.55
C LEU A 165 -1.27 -6.28 4.91
N ALA A 166 -2.33 -5.99 4.17
CA ALA A 166 -2.64 -4.66 3.68
C ALA A 166 -3.41 -3.91 4.77
N ILE A 167 -2.84 -2.79 5.25
CA ILE A 167 -3.39 -2.03 6.37
C ILE A 167 -3.26 -0.53 6.08
N TYR A 168 -4.28 0.25 6.48
CA TYR A 168 -4.11 1.69 6.69
C TYR A 168 -4.69 2.13 8.04
N GLY A 169 -4.03 3.07 8.70
CA GLY A 169 -4.39 3.48 10.06
C GLY A 169 -5.71 4.26 10.15
N PRO A 170 -6.32 4.30 11.35
CA PRO A 170 -7.46 5.17 11.62
C PRO A 170 -7.07 6.65 11.50
N ASN A 171 -8.04 7.50 11.18
CA ASN A 171 -7.81 8.95 11.10
C ASN A 171 -7.69 9.56 12.51
N GLU A 172 -7.05 10.72 12.61
CA GLU A 172 -6.84 11.38 13.91
C GLU A 172 -8.17 11.81 14.57
N ASP A 173 -9.15 12.19 13.76
CA ASP A 173 -10.48 12.65 14.17
C ASP A 173 -11.49 11.52 14.39
N GLU A 174 -11.12 10.26 14.17
CA GLU A 174 -11.96 9.11 14.49
C GLU A 174 -12.09 8.91 16.01
N SER A 175 -13.22 8.35 16.43
CA SER A 175 -13.51 8.14 17.85
C SER A 175 -12.54 7.14 18.48
N LYS A 176 -12.38 7.24 19.80
CA LYS A 176 -11.50 6.34 20.55
C LYS A 176 -11.92 4.87 20.35
N GLU A 177 -13.21 4.60 20.30
CA GLU A 177 -13.75 3.25 20.12
C GLU A 177 -13.34 2.64 18.77
N ILE A 178 -13.30 3.45 17.70
CA ILE A 178 -12.84 3.01 16.37
C ILE A 178 -11.34 2.71 16.41
N LYS A 179 -10.54 3.58 17.03
CA LYS A 179 -9.09 3.39 17.18
C LYS A 179 -8.78 2.13 18.01
N ASP A 180 -9.45 1.96 19.14
CA ASP A 180 -9.27 0.79 20.02
C ASP A 180 -9.67 -0.50 19.29
N LYS A 181 -10.79 -0.50 18.56
CA LYS A 181 -11.20 -1.64 17.72
C LYS A 181 -10.13 -1.97 16.67
N PHE A 182 -9.61 -0.96 15.96
CA PHE A 182 -8.57 -1.16 14.95
C PHE A 182 -7.32 -1.83 15.53
N TRP A 183 -6.81 -1.35 16.67
CA TRP A 183 -5.61 -1.93 17.30
C TRP A 183 -5.87 -3.33 17.85
N ASN A 184 -7.06 -3.61 18.38
CA ASN A 184 -7.44 -4.95 18.82
C ASN A 184 -7.51 -5.92 17.64
N ASP A 185 -8.15 -5.53 16.53
CA ASP A 185 -8.24 -6.34 15.32
C ASP A 185 -6.83 -6.63 14.77
N LEU A 186 -5.96 -5.61 14.71
CA LEU A 186 -4.59 -5.77 14.24
C LEU A 186 -3.78 -6.74 15.12
N THR A 187 -3.90 -6.62 16.44
CA THR A 187 -3.22 -7.51 17.39
C THR A 187 -3.67 -8.97 17.18
N LEU A 188 -4.98 -9.20 17.07
CA LEU A 188 -5.56 -10.54 16.85
C LEU A 188 -5.09 -11.20 15.54
N ILE A 189 -4.74 -10.41 14.53
CA ILE A 189 -4.27 -10.92 13.22
C ILE A 189 -2.79 -11.29 13.25
N THR A 190 -2.01 -10.64 14.11
CA THR A 190 -0.56 -10.82 14.19
C THR A 190 -0.09 -11.78 15.28
N ASP A 191 -0.96 -12.12 16.23
CA ASP A 191 -0.73 -13.12 17.28
C ASP A 191 -0.82 -14.56 16.74
#